data_AF-A0A218QHJ5-F1
#
_entry.id   AF-A0A218QHJ5-F1
#
_cell.length_a   1.000
_cell.length_b   1.000
_cell.length_c   1.000
_cell.angle_alpha   90.00
_cell.angle_beta   90.00
_cell.angle_gamma   90.00
#
_symmetry.space_group_name_H-M   'P 1'
#
loop_
_entity.id
_entity.type
_entity.pdbx_description
1 polymer ?
#
loop_
_entity_poly.entity_id
_entity_poly.type
_entity_poly.pdbx_seq_one_letter_code
_entity_poly.pdbx_strand_id
1 'polypeptide(L)'
;MATNYTNEAIRNILIGFGYLAPDSNPGSNPPWKTNNNPLTDEHTVTAIKKFQQDYPPLKADGFAGDQTKKVLHDTIVQLQNNLKRHGFATDAQIPSTQPYYGPNTYEAVKRFEQKQGLTVNGIADKQARTLLNQASLPTNNIRLIDVCIQFKQNPKKPNYLEALNYLQSQLSSDILIEFTNQWRQTNDVNPSIVKLTDVCNSYVAKPHQDKALNYLQSQISPDVYKRFTELWKK
;
A
#
# COMPACT_ATOMS: atom_id res chain seq x y z
N MET A 1 -1.19 -10.80 -31.09
CA MET A 1 -2.66 -10.89 -31.10
C MET A 1 -3.20 -9.56 -30.64
N ALA A 2 -4.18 -8.97 -31.33
CA ALA A 2 -4.80 -7.73 -30.89
C ALA A 2 -5.49 -7.96 -29.54
N THR A 3 -5.10 -7.23 -28.51
CA THR A 3 -5.73 -7.35 -27.19
C THR A 3 -7.11 -6.71 -27.27
N ASN A 4 -8.16 -7.55 -27.34
CA ASN A 4 -9.52 -7.07 -27.55
C ASN A 4 -10.14 -6.63 -26.21
N TYR A 5 -9.68 -5.50 -25.68
CA TYR A 5 -10.33 -4.87 -24.54
C TYR A 5 -11.59 -4.14 -24.96
N THR A 6 -12.66 -4.32 -24.18
CA THR A 6 -13.84 -3.46 -24.22
C THR A 6 -13.47 -2.04 -23.74
N ASN A 7 -14.26 -1.04 -24.11
CA ASN A 7 -14.08 0.33 -23.62
C ASN A 7 -14.26 0.37 -22.10
N GLU A 8 -15.19 -0.42 -21.55
CA GLU A 8 -15.34 -0.63 -20.11
C GLU A 8 -14.03 -1.11 -19.47
N ALA A 9 -13.36 -2.10 -20.07
CA ALA A 9 -12.12 -2.63 -19.54
C ALA A 9 -10.99 -1.60 -19.56
N ILE A 10 -10.87 -0.83 -20.64
CA ILE A 10 -9.89 0.26 -20.75
C ILE A 10 -10.13 1.29 -19.65
N ARG A 11 -11.38 1.70 -19.41
CA ARG A 11 -11.71 2.66 -18.35
C ARG A 11 -11.31 2.14 -16.96
N ASN A 12 -11.65 0.90 -16.61
CA ASN A 12 -11.29 0.35 -15.31
C ASN A 12 -9.78 0.19 -15.12
N ILE A 13 -9.03 -0.15 -16.19
CA ILE A 13 -7.55 -0.15 -16.14
C ILE A 13 -7.01 1.26 -15.90
N LEU A 14 -7.52 2.27 -16.63
CA LEU A 14 -7.09 3.67 -16.44
C LEU A 14 -7.41 4.20 -15.05
N ILE A 15 -8.55 3.81 -14.47
CA ILE A 15 -8.92 4.15 -13.09
C ILE A 15 -7.97 3.47 -12.10
N GLY A 16 -7.77 2.17 -12.26
CA GLY A 16 -6.86 1.40 -11.41
C GLY A 16 -5.41 1.87 -11.47
N PHE A 17 -4.98 2.49 -12.58
CA PHE A 17 -3.67 3.13 -12.71
C PHE A 17 -3.63 4.62 -12.29
N GLY A 18 -4.75 5.19 -11.87
CA GLY A 18 -4.86 6.56 -11.39
C GLY A 18 -4.88 7.63 -12.48
N TYR A 19 -5.12 7.26 -13.75
CA TYR A 19 -5.26 8.22 -14.86
C TYR A 19 -6.67 8.80 -14.99
N LEU A 20 -7.68 8.03 -14.57
CA LEU A 20 -9.10 8.38 -14.66
C LEU A 20 -9.77 8.28 -13.27
N ALA A 21 -10.66 9.20 -12.96
CA ALA A 21 -11.43 9.13 -11.71
C ALA A 21 -12.57 8.09 -11.83
N PRO A 22 -12.87 7.33 -10.74
CA PRO A 22 -14.06 6.49 -10.68
C PRO A 22 -15.35 7.32 -10.64
N ASP A 23 -16.47 6.76 -11.14
CA ASP A 23 -17.79 7.41 -11.01
C ASP A 23 -18.36 7.31 -9.58
N SER A 24 -17.94 6.29 -8.84
CA SER A 24 -18.21 6.11 -7.41
C SER A 24 -17.04 6.60 -6.56
N ASN A 25 -17.28 6.88 -5.27
CA ASN A 25 -16.24 7.39 -4.36
C ASN A 25 -14.95 6.53 -4.40
N PRO A 26 -13.76 7.16 -4.37
CA PRO A 26 -12.50 6.44 -4.19
C PRO A 26 -12.58 5.52 -2.96
N GLY A 27 -12.38 4.21 -3.15
CA GLY A 27 -12.50 3.20 -2.09
C GLY A 27 -13.63 2.18 -2.26
N SER A 28 -14.57 2.40 -3.19
CA SER A 28 -15.53 1.36 -3.59
C SER A 28 -14.85 0.27 -4.42
N ASN A 29 -15.23 -1.00 -4.23
CA ASN A 29 -14.71 -2.13 -5.00
C ASN A 29 -15.10 -1.99 -6.50
N PRO A 30 -14.19 -2.19 -7.48
CA PRO A 30 -14.55 -2.18 -8.90
C PRO A 30 -15.60 -3.24 -9.26
N PRO A 31 -16.29 -3.13 -10.42
CA PRO A 31 -16.06 -2.15 -11.49
C PRO A 31 -16.56 -0.74 -11.14
N TRP A 32 -15.75 0.27 -11.45
CA TRP A 32 -16.11 1.69 -11.22
C TRP A 32 -16.87 2.30 -12.39
N LYS A 33 -16.74 1.70 -13.57
CA LYS A 33 -17.51 2.04 -14.76
C LYS A 33 -17.95 0.75 -15.42
N THR A 34 -19.23 0.66 -15.74
CA THR A 34 -19.87 -0.54 -16.33
C THR A 34 -20.35 -0.31 -17.76
N ASN A 35 -20.20 0.91 -18.29
CA ASN A 35 -20.64 1.24 -19.64
C ASN A 35 -19.51 0.99 -20.67
N ASN A 36 -19.93 0.57 -21.87
CA ASN A 36 -19.03 0.29 -22.99
C ASN A 36 -19.06 1.38 -24.09
N ASN A 37 -19.54 2.58 -23.76
CA ASN A 37 -19.64 3.69 -24.71
C ASN A 37 -18.26 4.08 -25.27
N PRO A 38 -18.19 4.70 -26.46
CA PRO A 38 -16.93 5.17 -27.05
C PRO A 38 -16.07 5.98 -26.06
N LEU A 39 -14.75 5.82 -26.13
CA LEU A 39 -13.77 6.48 -25.26
C LEU A 39 -13.51 7.94 -25.66
N THR A 40 -14.57 8.67 -25.97
CA THR A 40 -14.52 10.02 -26.56
C THR A 40 -14.88 11.13 -25.57
N ASP A 41 -15.30 10.78 -24.36
CA ASP A 41 -15.56 11.76 -23.31
C ASP A 41 -14.24 12.44 -22.85
N GLU A 42 -14.33 13.74 -22.53
CA GLU A 42 -13.17 14.60 -22.26
C GLU A 42 -12.22 14.03 -21.19
N HIS A 43 -12.79 13.52 -20.10
CA HIS A 43 -12.02 12.94 -19.00
C HIS A 43 -11.28 11.67 -19.43
N THR A 44 -11.93 10.78 -20.17
CA THR A 44 -11.31 9.55 -20.67
C THR A 44 -10.23 9.85 -21.72
N VAL A 45 -10.48 10.75 -22.67
CA VAL A 45 -9.50 11.17 -23.68
C VAL A 45 -8.27 11.78 -23.00
N THR A 46 -8.48 12.62 -21.99
CA THR A 46 -7.40 13.22 -21.19
C THR A 46 -6.61 12.15 -20.43
N ALA A 47 -7.28 11.17 -19.83
CA ALA A 47 -6.64 10.06 -19.13
C ALA A 47 -5.78 9.19 -20.08
N ILE A 48 -6.31 8.87 -21.28
CA ILE A 48 -5.56 8.14 -22.31
C ILE A 48 -4.34 8.94 -22.74
N LYS A 49 -4.48 10.25 -22.95
CA LYS A 49 -3.36 11.12 -23.35
C LYS A 49 -2.26 11.16 -22.29
N LYS A 50 -2.62 11.28 -21.01
CA LYS A 50 -1.66 11.22 -19.89
C LYS A 50 -0.97 9.86 -19.80
N PHE A 51 -1.73 8.77 -19.97
CA PHE A 51 -1.14 7.43 -20.06
C PHE A 51 -0.13 7.36 -21.21
N GLN A 52 -0.50 7.74 -22.43
CA GLN A 52 0.40 7.73 -23.58
C GLN A 52 1.69 8.53 -23.35
N GLN A 53 1.61 9.68 -22.67
CA GLN A 53 2.78 10.50 -22.31
C GLN A 53 3.74 9.78 -21.37
N ASP A 54 3.23 8.97 -20.44
CA ASP A 54 4.05 8.19 -19.49
C ASP A 54 4.69 6.94 -20.12
N TYR A 55 4.28 6.55 -21.34
CA TYR A 55 4.74 5.35 -22.03
C TYR A 55 5.27 5.63 -23.45
N PRO A 56 6.45 6.27 -23.61
CA PRO A 56 7.11 6.37 -24.91
C PRO A 56 7.36 4.99 -25.55
N PRO A 57 7.20 4.83 -26.88
CA PRO A 57 7.02 5.87 -27.89
C PRO A 57 5.55 6.14 -28.27
N LEU A 58 4.57 5.87 -27.39
CA LEU A 58 3.16 6.13 -27.72
C LEU A 58 2.93 7.60 -28.10
N LYS A 59 2.14 7.81 -29.15
CA LYS A 59 1.66 9.14 -29.51
C LYS A 59 0.58 9.57 -28.51
N ALA A 60 0.75 10.73 -27.90
CA ALA A 60 -0.20 11.32 -26.95
C ALA A 60 -1.40 11.99 -27.64
N ASP A 61 -2.17 11.22 -28.40
CA ASP A 61 -3.34 11.69 -29.17
C ASP A 61 -4.69 11.47 -28.47
N GLY A 62 -4.70 10.82 -27.30
CA GLY A 62 -5.92 10.50 -26.56
C GLY A 62 -6.73 9.35 -27.17
N PHE A 63 -6.21 8.68 -28.19
CA PHE A 63 -6.87 7.55 -28.85
C PHE A 63 -6.31 6.20 -28.38
N ALA A 64 -7.18 5.37 -27.81
CA ALA A 64 -6.83 4.01 -27.40
C ALA A 64 -6.80 3.02 -28.60
N GLY A 65 -5.95 3.30 -29.58
CA GLY A 65 -5.66 2.38 -30.69
C GLY A 65 -4.85 1.14 -30.26
N ASP A 66 -4.48 0.30 -31.21
CA ASP A 66 -3.87 -1.02 -30.95
C ASP A 66 -2.57 -0.94 -30.13
N GLN A 67 -1.72 0.05 -30.40
CA GLN A 67 -0.48 0.25 -29.62
C GLN A 67 -0.80 0.62 -28.16
N THR A 68 -1.73 1.56 -27.94
CA THR A 68 -2.18 1.95 -26.60
C THR A 68 -2.79 0.77 -25.85
N LYS A 69 -3.66 -0.02 -26.52
CA LYS A 69 -4.28 -1.23 -25.94
C LYS A 69 -3.24 -2.29 -25.57
N LYS A 70 -2.22 -2.47 -26.41
CA LYS A 70 -1.10 -3.37 -26.12
C LYS A 70 -0.32 -2.91 -24.89
N VAL A 71 0.03 -1.64 -24.79
CA VAL A 71 0.77 -1.13 -23.62
C VAL A 71 -0.08 -1.19 -22.35
N LEU A 72 -1.39 -0.92 -22.43
CA LEU A 72 -2.33 -1.14 -21.31
C LEU A 72 -2.30 -2.60 -20.85
N HIS A 73 -2.40 -3.54 -21.80
CA HIS A 73 -2.32 -4.99 -21.53
C HIS A 73 -1.04 -5.37 -20.82
N ASP A 74 0.11 -5.03 -21.40
CA ASP A 74 1.41 -5.41 -20.86
C ASP A 74 1.58 -4.82 -19.44
N THR A 75 1.10 -3.59 -19.22
CA THR A 75 1.17 -2.92 -17.92
C THR A 75 0.30 -3.60 -16.87
N ILE A 76 -0.94 -4.00 -17.18
CA ILE A 76 -1.81 -4.67 -16.20
C ILE A 76 -1.32 -6.08 -15.89
N VAL A 77 -0.82 -6.81 -16.90
CA VAL A 77 -0.18 -8.12 -16.71
C VAL A 77 1.05 -7.98 -15.82
N GLN A 78 1.89 -6.97 -16.05
CA GLN A 78 3.07 -6.71 -15.22
C GLN A 78 2.69 -6.38 -13.78
N LEU A 79 1.68 -5.51 -13.56
CA LEU A 79 1.16 -5.21 -12.22
C LEU A 79 0.74 -6.48 -11.49
N GLN A 80 -0.14 -7.27 -12.11
CA GLN A 80 -0.68 -8.50 -11.52
C GLN A 80 0.40 -9.53 -11.22
N ASN A 81 1.37 -9.71 -12.11
CA ASN A 81 2.51 -10.60 -11.88
C ASN A 81 3.39 -10.14 -10.72
N ASN A 82 3.64 -8.83 -10.60
CA ASN A 82 4.43 -8.31 -9.49
C ASN A 82 3.69 -8.41 -8.15
N LEU A 83 2.37 -8.22 -8.12
CA LEU A 83 1.55 -8.46 -6.93
C LEU A 83 1.67 -9.91 -6.46
N LYS A 84 1.62 -10.87 -7.39
CA LYS A 84 1.80 -12.30 -7.08
C LYS A 84 3.22 -12.63 -6.62
N ARG A 85 4.22 -12.11 -7.34
CA ARG A 85 5.65 -12.30 -7.01
C ARG A 85 5.98 -11.85 -5.59
N HIS A 86 5.41 -10.71 -5.17
CA HIS A 86 5.62 -10.15 -3.84
C HIS A 86 4.63 -10.69 -2.78
N GLY A 87 3.77 -11.65 -3.15
CA GLY A 87 2.90 -12.37 -2.22
C GLY A 87 1.60 -11.66 -1.82
N PHE A 88 1.19 -10.61 -2.54
CA PHE A 88 -0.08 -9.89 -2.27
C PHE A 88 -1.30 -10.57 -2.90
N ALA A 89 -1.08 -11.47 -3.85
CA ALA A 89 -2.09 -12.28 -4.49
C ALA A 89 -1.56 -13.68 -4.85
N THR A 90 -2.47 -14.62 -5.11
CA THR A 90 -2.16 -15.93 -5.69
C THR A 90 -2.64 -16.02 -7.14
N ASP A 91 -2.15 -17.01 -7.90
CA ASP A 91 -2.66 -17.28 -9.26
C ASP A 91 -4.15 -17.65 -9.28
N ALA A 92 -4.66 -18.27 -8.21
CA ALA A 92 -6.09 -18.56 -8.06
C ALA A 92 -6.93 -17.29 -7.87
N GLN A 93 -6.37 -16.26 -7.24
CA GLN A 93 -7.04 -14.97 -7.06
C GLN A 93 -6.97 -14.11 -8.32
N ILE A 94 -5.82 -14.06 -8.99
CA ILE A 94 -5.61 -13.25 -10.20
C ILE A 94 -5.05 -14.15 -11.32
N PRO A 95 -5.94 -14.76 -12.12
CA PRO A 95 -5.54 -15.58 -13.25
C PRO A 95 -4.83 -14.74 -14.32
N SER A 96 -3.72 -15.25 -14.86
CA SER A 96 -3.00 -14.60 -15.97
C SER A 96 -3.83 -14.50 -17.26
N THR A 97 -4.89 -15.30 -17.37
CA THR A 97 -5.84 -15.30 -18.49
C THR A 97 -6.85 -14.15 -18.42
N GLN A 98 -6.93 -13.42 -17.30
CA GLN A 98 -7.87 -12.33 -17.09
C GLN A 98 -7.14 -11.01 -16.71
N PRO A 99 -6.44 -10.38 -17.67
CA PRO A 99 -5.67 -9.16 -17.46
C PRO A 99 -6.60 -7.93 -17.35
N TYR A 100 -7.41 -7.90 -16.29
CA TYR A 100 -8.41 -6.88 -16.00
C TYR A 100 -8.20 -6.30 -14.59
N TYR A 101 -8.44 -5.00 -14.44
CA TYR A 101 -8.40 -4.35 -13.13
C TYR A 101 -9.73 -4.56 -12.38
N GLY A 102 -9.95 -5.79 -11.91
CA GLY A 102 -11.16 -6.19 -11.18
C GLY A 102 -10.98 -6.25 -9.66
N PRO A 103 -12.01 -6.74 -8.94
CA PRO A 103 -12.01 -6.82 -7.46
C PRO A 103 -10.77 -7.47 -6.85
N ASN A 104 -10.29 -8.57 -7.44
CA ASN A 104 -9.12 -9.27 -6.89
C ASN A 104 -7.82 -8.49 -7.10
N THR A 105 -7.68 -7.76 -8.20
CA THR A 105 -6.52 -6.88 -8.42
C THR A 105 -6.58 -5.69 -7.46
N TYR A 106 -7.76 -5.08 -7.31
CA TYR A 106 -7.98 -4.00 -6.36
C TYR A 106 -7.62 -4.39 -4.91
N GLU A 107 -8.11 -5.52 -4.42
CA GLU A 107 -7.80 -5.99 -3.06
C GLU A 107 -6.31 -6.33 -2.89
N ALA A 108 -5.67 -6.90 -3.91
CA ALA A 108 -4.22 -7.15 -3.88
C ALA A 108 -3.40 -5.85 -3.83
N VAL A 109 -3.83 -4.82 -4.58
CA VAL A 109 -3.20 -3.49 -4.54
C VAL A 109 -3.38 -2.85 -3.17
N LYS A 110 -4.56 -2.94 -2.53
CA LYS A 110 -4.75 -2.45 -1.16
C LYS A 110 -3.84 -3.11 -0.15
N ARG A 111 -3.65 -4.43 -0.23
CA ARG A 111 -2.69 -5.15 0.63
C ARG A 111 -1.27 -4.66 0.42
N PHE A 112 -0.88 -4.44 -0.84
CA PHE A 112 0.42 -3.87 -1.18
C PHE A 112 0.59 -2.46 -0.61
N GLU A 113 -0.36 -1.56 -0.86
CA GLU A 113 -0.35 -0.18 -0.36
C GLU A 113 -0.25 -0.15 1.16
N GLN A 114 -1.06 -0.97 1.84
CA GLN A 114 -1.03 -1.11 3.29
C GLN A 114 0.34 -1.58 3.77
N LYS A 115 0.93 -2.58 3.10
CA LYS A 115 2.24 -3.09 3.48
C LYS A 115 3.36 -2.08 3.26
N GLN A 116 3.22 -1.21 2.26
CA GLN A 116 4.25 -0.27 1.83
C GLN A 116 4.12 1.14 2.42
N GLY A 117 3.14 1.42 3.27
CA GLY A 117 3.01 2.77 3.82
C GLY A 117 2.36 3.76 2.84
N LEU A 118 1.61 3.27 1.84
CA LEU A 118 0.96 4.10 0.82
C LEU A 118 -0.51 4.35 1.19
N THR A 119 -1.13 5.34 0.53
CA THR A 119 -2.57 5.57 0.59
C THR A 119 -3.32 4.30 0.17
N VAL A 120 -4.15 3.76 1.05
CA VAL A 120 -4.86 2.49 0.81
C VAL A 120 -6.19 2.75 0.08
N ASN A 121 -6.12 3.00 -1.22
CA ASN A 121 -7.29 3.29 -2.07
C ASN A 121 -7.46 2.27 -3.21
N GLY A 122 -6.58 1.27 -3.31
CA GLY A 122 -6.60 0.23 -4.34
C GLY A 122 -6.30 0.73 -5.75
N ILE A 123 -5.69 1.92 -5.87
CA ILE A 123 -5.28 2.55 -7.12
C ILE A 123 -3.76 2.43 -7.21
N ALA A 124 -3.29 1.56 -8.09
CA ALA A 124 -1.88 1.40 -8.42
C ALA A 124 -1.39 2.57 -9.29
N ASP A 125 -1.27 3.75 -8.69
CA ASP A 125 -0.74 4.95 -9.33
C ASP A 125 0.72 4.77 -9.80
N LYS A 126 1.31 5.82 -10.37
CA LYS A 126 2.69 5.77 -10.87
C LYS A 126 3.70 5.42 -9.76
N GLN A 127 3.54 5.98 -8.56
CA GLN A 127 4.45 5.72 -7.43
C GLN A 127 4.34 4.26 -6.97
N ALA A 128 3.11 3.77 -6.78
CA ALA A 128 2.80 2.40 -6.41
C ALA A 128 3.37 1.40 -7.42
N ARG A 129 3.16 1.63 -8.73
CA ARG A 129 3.67 0.75 -9.79
C ARG A 129 5.19 0.78 -9.88
N THR A 130 5.82 1.95 -9.78
CA THR A 130 7.29 2.05 -9.77
C THR A 130 7.88 1.27 -8.60
N LEU A 131 7.28 1.35 -7.42
CA LEU A 131 7.72 0.61 -6.25
C LEU A 131 7.54 -0.90 -6.43
N LEU A 132 6.37 -1.33 -6.90
CA LEU A 132 6.06 -2.74 -7.08
C LEU A 132 6.94 -3.42 -8.17
N ASN A 133 7.36 -2.66 -9.18
CA ASN A 133 8.22 -3.13 -10.26
C ASN A 133 9.65 -3.52 -9.80
N GLN A 134 10.07 -3.08 -8.62
CA GLN A 134 11.39 -3.42 -8.08
C GLN A 134 11.54 -4.92 -7.80
N ALA A 135 12.76 -5.44 -7.97
CA ALA A 135 13.07 -6.85 -7.74
C ALA A 135 12.78 -7.27 -6.29
N SER A 136 13.07 -6.39 -5.34
CA SER A 136 12.68 -6.48 -3.94
C SER A 136 11.97 -5.19 -3.54
N LEU A 137 10.98 -5.30 -2.65
CA LEU A 137 10.33 -4.13 -2.10
C LEU A 137 11.19 -3.56 -0.98
N PRO A 138 11.47 -2.24 -0.97
CA PRO A 138 12.17 -1.64 0.13
C PRO A 138 11.28 -1.78 1.36
N THR A 139 11.84 -2.33 2.43
CA THR A 139 11.22 -2.25 3.74
C THR A 139 11.29 -0.81 4.21
N ASN A 140 10.37 0.04 3.74
CA ASN A 140 10.24 1.42 4.20
C ASN A 140 9.87 1.51 5.67
N ASN A 141 9.55 0.38 6.28
CA ASN A 141 9.13 0.21 7.65
C ASN A 141 10.27 -0.46 8.43
N ILE A 142 11.00 0.32 9.24
CA ILE A 142 11.92 -0.22 10.25
C ILE A 142 11.13 -1.09 11.23
N ARG A 143 11.57 -2.31 11.58
CA ARG A 143 10.78 -3.13 12.52
C ARG A 143 10.81 -2.50 13.92
N LEU A 144 9.71 -2.53 14.67
CA LEU A 144 9.67 -2.01 16.05
C LEU A 144 10.68 -2.72 16.97
N ILE A 145 11.02 -3.98 16.68
CA ILE A 145 12.12 -4.68 17.35
C ILE A 145 13.47 -3.98 17.07
N ASP A 146 13.75 -3.65 15.80
CA ASP A 146 14.97 -2.94 15.41
C ASP A 146 15.02 -1.52 15.99
N VAL A 147 13.87 -0.85 16.05
CA VAL A 147 13.69 0.44 16.73
C VAL A 147 14.15 0.34 18.18
N CYS A 148 13.67 -0.65 18.93
CA CYS A 148 14.06 -0.79 20.33
C CYS A 148 15.54 -1.14 20.51
N ILE A 149 16.12 -1.94 19.62
CA ILE A 149 17.57 -2.23 19.62
C ILE A 149 18.37 -0.93 19.38
N GLN A 150 17.98 -0.13 18.39
CA GLN A 150 18.63 1.15 18.07
C GLN A 150 18.43 2.19 19.18
N PHE A 151 17.25 2.24 19.79
CA PHE A 151 16.93 3.14 20.89
C PHE A 151 17.87 2.93 22.08
N LYS A 152 18.10 1.67 22.48
CA LYS A 152 18.96 1.34 23.63
C LYS A 152 20.39 1.87 23.47
N GLN A 153 20.87 1.99 22.24
CA GLN A 153 22.20 2.55 21.97
C GLN A 153 22.21 4.09 22.15
N ASN A 154 21.08 4.77 21.93
CA ASN A 154 20.97 6.23 21.97
C ASN A 154 19.63 6.70 22.58
N PRO A 155 19.33 6.40 23.86
CA PRO A 155 18.00 6.57 24.43
C PRO A 155 17.57 8.04 24.61
N LYS A 156 18.51 8.98 24.48
CA LYS A 156 18.28 10.42 24.59
C LYS A 156 18.23 11.14 23.24
N LYS A 157 18.33 10.42 22.11
CA LYS A 157 18.34 11.05 20.78
C LYS A 157 16.98 11.75 20.56
N PRO A 158 16.93 13.07 20.29
CA PRO A 158 15.66 13.81 20.27
C PRO A 158 14.66 13.27 19.25
N ASN A 159 15.12 12.92 18.06
CA ASN A 159 14.31 12.36 16.98
C ASN A 159 13.71 10.98 17.34
N TYR A 160 14.41 10.16 18.14
CA TYR A 160 13.90 8.87 18.61
C TYR A 160 12.78 9.05 19.65
N LEU A 161 12.97 9.99 20.57
CA LEU A 161 11.96 10.36 21.55
C LEU A 161 10.73 10.94 20.86
N GLU A 162 10.93 11.86 19.90
CA GLU A 162 9.87 12.44 19.07
C GLU A 162 9.09 11.35 18.32
N ALA A 163 9.79 10.44 17.65
CA ALA A 163 9.18 9.36 16.89
C ALA A 163 8.35 8.40 17.76
N LEU A 164 8.89 7.94 18.90
CA LEU A 164 8.17 7.04 19.81
C LEU A 164 6.95 7.71 20.46
N ASN A 165 7.08 8.98 20.86
CA ASN A 165 5.97 9.75 21.42
C ASN A 165 4.88 10.00 20.36
N TYR A 166 5.28 10.35 19.14
CA TYR A 166 4.38 10.47 18.00
C TYR A 166 3.64 9.15 17.79
N LEU A 167 4.35 8.04 17.65
CA LEU A 167 3.74 6.74 17.40
C LEU A 167 2.72 6.38 18.48
N GLN A 168 3.07 6.53 19.76
CA GLN A 168 2.15 6.25 20.86
C GLN A 168 0.89 7.12 20.82
N SER A 169 1.02 8.40 20.44
CA SER A 169 -0.12 9.33 20.35
C SER A 169 -1.12 8.98 19.25
N GLN A 170 -0.70 8.20 18.25
CA GLN A 170 -1.56 7.81 17.12
C GLN A 170 -2.34 6.51 17.38
N LEU A 171 -2.07 5.82 18.49
CA LEU A 171 -2.69 4.54 18.83
C LEU A 171 -3.92 4.74 19.71
N SER A 172 -4.97 3.96 19.46
CA SER A 172 -6.16 3.95 20.31
C SER A 172 -5.86 3.37 21.69
N SER A 173 -6.68 3.72 22.68
CA SER A 173 -6.57 3.17 24.03
C SER A 173 -6.67 1.65 24.05
N ASP A 174 -7.54 1.05 23.25
CA ASP A 174 -7.70 -0.42 23.18
C ASP A 174 -6.42 -1.12 22.71
N ILE A 175 -5.77 -0.57 21.67
CA ILE A 175 -4.49 -1.10 21.18
C ILE A 175 -3.41 -0.98 22.26
N LEU A 176 -3.37 0.14 22.97
CA LEU A 176 -2.39 0.39 24.02
C LEU A 176 -2.61 -0.52 25.24
N ILE A 177 -3.86 -0.80 25.61
CA ILE A 177 -4.22 -1.74 26.68
C ILE A 177 -3.76 -3.15 26.31
N GLU A 178 -4.15 -3.64 25.12
CA GLU A 178 -3.80 -4.97 24.65
C GLU A 178 -2.27 -5.15 24.55
N PHE A 179 -1.58 -4.16 23.97
CA PHE A 179 -0.13 -4.16 23.91
C PHE A 179 0.51 -4.17 25.32
N THR A 180 -0.01 -3.38 26.27
CA THR A 180 0.50 -3.33 27.64
C THR A 180 0.37 -4.67 28.34
N ASN A 181 -0.80 -5.31 28.21
CA ASN A 181 -1.08 -6.63 28.76
C ASN A 181 -0.16 -7.70 28.15
N GLN A 182 0.01 -7.70 26.82
CA GLN A 182 0.95 -8.62 26.17
C GLN A 182 2.41 -8.38 26.59
N TRP A 183 2.83 -7.12 26.72
CA TRP A 183 4.20 -6.76 27.14
C TRP A 183 4.49 -7.24 28.57
N ARG A 184 3.53 -7.07 29.48
CA ARG A 184 3.66 -7.46 30.90
C ARG A 184 3.25 -8.89 31.21
N GLN A 185 2.64 -9.58 30.26
CA GLN A 185 2.02 -10.90 30.45
C GLN A 185 0.90 -10.88 31.50
N THR A 186 0.06 -9.85 31.45
CA THR A 186 -1.10 -9.64 32.33
C THR A 186 -2.40 -9.64 31.52
N ASN A 187 -3.56 -9.65 32.20
CA ASN A 187 -4.89 -9.57 31.59
C ASN A 187 -5.73 -8.49 32.31
N ASP A 188 -5.10 -7.36 32.62
CA ASP A 188 -5.76 -6.30 33.38
C ASP A 188 -6.77 -5.57 32.49
N VAL A 189 -7.95 -5.26 33.02
CA VAL A 189 -8.98 -4.53 32.28
C VAL A 189 -8.60 -3.05 32.09
N ASN A 190 -7.86 -2.47 33.04
CA ASN A 190 -7.42 -1.08 32.99
C ASN A 190 -5.96 -0.95 33.46
N PRO A 191 -4.98 -1.43 32.68
CA PRO A 191 -3.58 -1.34 33.04
C PRO A 191 -3.07 0.10 32.94
N SER A 192 -2.10 0.45 33.78
CA SER A 192 -1.31 1.67 33.56
C SER A 192 -0.49 1.50 32.27
N ILE A 193 -0.83 2.27 31.22
CA ILE A 193 -0.26 2.15 29.87
C ILE A 193 1.25 2.32 29.90
N VAL A 194 1.97 1.35 29.34
CA VAL A 194 3.43 1.42 29.23
C VAL A 194 3.83 2.43 28.15
N LYS A 195 4.81 3.30 28.46
CA LYS A 195 5.36 4.22 27.46
C LYS A 195 6.25 3.48 26.48
N LEU A 196 6.13 3.74 25.18
CA LEU A 196 6.98 3.11 24.16
C LEU A 196 8.48 3.40 24.35
N THR A 197 8.84 4.54 24.95
CA THR A 197 10.22 4.82 25.37
C THR A 197 10.71 3.85 26.43
N ASP A 198 9.86 3.51 27.41
CA ASP A 198 10.18 2.60 28.50
C ASP A 198 10.22 1.15 28.01
N VAL A 199 9.32 0.79 27.09
CA VAL A 199 9.35 -0.49 26.35
C VAL A 199 10.70 -0.67 25.68
N CYS A 200 11.13 0.29 24.85
CA CYS A 200 12.37 0.14 24.13
C CYS A 200 13.59 0.15 25.06
N ASN A 201 13.57 0.94 26.13
CA ASN A 201 14.63 0.94 27.14
C ASN A 201 14.75 -0.42 27.86
N SER A 202 13.62 -1.10 28.11
CA SER A 202 13.54 -2.39 28.83
C SER A 202 13.55 -3.63 27.93
N TYR A 203 13.68 -3.46 26.61
CA TYR A 203 13.69 -4.56 25.65
C TYR A 203 14.94 -5.44 25.81
N VAL A 204 14.72 -6.75 25.95
CA VAL A 204 15.76 -7.78 26.15
C VAL A 204 15.50 -9.04 25.31
N ALA A 205 14.72 -8.93 24.23
CA ALA A 205 14.44 -10.02 23.27
C ALA A 205 13.83 -11.27 23.91
N LYS A 206 12.92 -11.11 24.88
CA LYS A 206 12.09 -12.22 25.37
C LYS A 206 10.99 -12.54 24.36
N PRO A 207 10.59 -13.80 24.18
CA PRO A 207 9.56 -14.17 23.20
C PRO A 207 8.24 -13.38 23.32
N HIS A 208 7.80 -13.07 24.55
CA HIS A 208 6.59 -12.28 24.77
C HIS A 208 6.77 -10.80 24.38
N GLN A 209 7.97 -10.24 24.51
CA GLN A 209 8.29 -8.88 24.07
C GLN A 209 8.25 -8.77 22.54
N ASP A 210 8.86 -9.73 21.85
CA ASP A 210 8.84 -9.80 20.38
C ASP A 210 7.41 -9.96 19.87
N LYS A 211 6.63 -10.84 20.51
CA LYS A 211 5.20 -11.01 20.19
C LYS A 211 4.42 -9.71 20.38
N ALA A 212 4.60 -9.00 21.50
CA ALA A 212 3.93 -7.74 21.77
C ALA A 212 4.32 -6.64 20.77
N LEU A 213 5.61 -6.51 20.43
CA LEU A 213 6.10 -5.54 19.44
C LEU A 213 5.59 -5.87 18.02
N ASN A 214 5.54 -7.15 17.65
CA ASN A 214 4.96 -7.58 16.37
C ASN A 214 3.45 -7.32 16.31
N TYR A 215 2.74 -7.57 17.41
CA TYR A 215 1.33 -7.20 17.54
C TYR A 215 1.16 -5.69 17.35
N LEU A 216 1.87 -4.86 18.12
CA LEU A 216 1.79 -3.40 18.01
C LEU A 216 2.05 -2.94 16.58
N GLN A 217 3.11 -3.47 15.95
CA GLN A 217 3.47 -3.14 14.57
C GLN A 217 2.34 -3.45 13.58
N SER A 218 1.59 -4.54 13.80
CA SER A 218 0.45 -4.92 12.96
C SER A 218 -0.77 -3.99 13.09
N GLN A 219 -0.85 -3.22 14.18
CA GLN A 219 -1.95 -2.30 14.44
C GLN A 219 -1.70 -0.89 13.88
N ILE A 220 -0.48 -0.59 13.43
CA ILE A 220 -0.11 0.75 12.98
C ILE A 220 -0.53 0.94 11.53
N SER A 221 -1.22 2.05 11.25
CA SER A 221 -1.60 2.40 9.89
C SER A 221 -0.38 2.77 9.03
N PRO A 222 -0.48 2.57 7.71
CA PRO A 222 0.57 2.92 6.74
C PRO A 222 1.13 4.34 6.91
N ASP A 223 0.25 5.34 7.01
CA ASP A 223 0.63 6.76 7.13
C ASP A 223 1.34 7.06 8.45
N VAL A 224 0.86 6.48 9.56
CA VAL A 224 1.50 6.62 10.88
C VAL A 224 2.90 6.00 10.84
N TYR A 225 3.04 4.81 10.24
CA TYR A 225 4.34 4.13 10.16
C TYR A 225 5.36 4.88 9.31
N LYS A 226 4.91 5.45 8.19
CA LYS A 226 5.73 6.29 7.32
C LYS A 226 6.24 7.50 8.08
N ARG A 227 5.35 8.26 8.73
CA ARG A 227 5.73 9.46 9.50
C ARG A 227 6.64 9.10 10.68
N PHE A 228 6.35 8.02 11.38
CA PHE A 228 7.22 7.48 12.43
C PHE A 228 8.64 7.23 11.90
N THR A 229 8.77 6.58 10.75
CA THR A 229 10.07 6.25 10.16
C THR A 229 10.83 7.50 9.68
N GLU A 230 10.13 8.50 9.13
CA GLU A 230 10.73 9.80 8.78
C GLU A 230 11.31 10.50 10.01
N LEU A 231 10.54 10.56 11.11
CA LEU A 231 11.00 11.13 12.38
C LEU A 231 12.21 10.35 12.91
N TRP A 232 12.15 9.02 12.87
CA TRP A 232 13.23 8.15 13.37
C TRP A 232 14.56 8.34 12.63
N LYS A 233 14.51 8.60 11.32
CA LYS A 233 15.70 8.71 10.46
C LYS A 233 16.34 10.10 10.43
N LYS A 234 15.70 11.12 11.02
CA LYS A 234 16.30 12.47 11.18
C LYS A 234 17.62 12.41 11.96
#